data_AF-A0A969Q237-F1
#
_entry.id   AF-A0A969Q237-F1
#
_cell.length_a   1.000
_cell.length_b   1.000
_cell.length_c   1.000
_cell.angle_alpha   90.00
_cell.angle_beta   90.00
_cell.angle_gamma   90.00
#
_symmetry.space_group_name_H-M   'P 1'
#
loop_
_entity.id
_entity.type
_entity.pdbx_description
1 polymer ?
#
loop_
_entity_poly.entity_id
_entity_poly.type
_entity_poly.pdbx_seq_one_letter_code
_entity_poly.pdbx_strand_id
1 'polypeptide(L)'
;FTGELGYEIYTAPEFQMHVLERLRAAGRTHGLSLCGMRALNALRLEKGYGSWGREFSVDYTPAEAVSGASCGWTRASSSDGQPPNASWQSSRRGD
;
A
#
# COMPACT_ATOMS: atom_id res chain seq x y z
N PHE A 1 -5.94 -5.38 -1.81
CA PHE A 1 -5.92 -4.06 -1.12
C PHE A 1 -7.21 -3.66 -0.38
N THR A 2 -8.23 -4.52 -0.28
CA THR A 2 -9.50 -4.22 0.44
C THR A 2 -9.48 -4.57 1.94
N GLY A 3 -8.52 -5.39 2.37
CA GLY A 3 -8.41 -5.90 3.75
C GLY A 3 -9.36 -7.06 4.08
N GLU A 4 -10.05 -7.58 3.07
CA GLU A 4 -10.85 -8.81 3.14
C GLU A 4 -10.14 -9.96 2.42
N LEU A 5 -10.63 -11.20 2.57
CA LEU A 5 -10.11 -12.35 1.83
C LEU A 5 -10.26 -12.11 0.32
N GLY A 6 -9.14 -12.10 -0.40
CA GLY A 6 -9.11 -11.87 -1.83
C GLY A 6 -7.81 -12.34 -2.46
N TYR A 7 -7.83 -12.50 -3.78
CA TYR A 7 -6.71 -12.94 -4.59
C TYR A 7 -6.40 -11.91 -5.66
N GLU A 8 -5.12 -11.73 -5.95
CA GLU A 8 -4.64 -10.89 -7.06
C GLU A 8 -4.11 -11.82 -8.16
N ILE A 9 -4.67 -11.69 -9.37
CA ILE A 9 -4.38 -12.58 -10.50
C ILE A 9 -3.54 -11.80 -11.51
N TYR A 10 -2.27 -12.19 -11.64
CA TYR A 10 -1.34 -11.60 -12.61
C TYR A 10 -1.29 -12.48 -13.86
N THR A 11 -1.59 -11.89 -15.01
CA THR A 11 -1.56 -12.58 -16.31
C THR A 11 -1.02 -11.66 -17.40
N ALA A 12 -0.59 -12.24 -18.51
CA ALA A 12 -0.19 -11.48 -19.68
C ALA A 12 -1.37 -10.63 -20.18
N PRO A 13 -1.13 -9.41 -20.72
CA PRO A 13 -2.18 -8.47 -21.11
C PRO A 13 -3.24 -9.09 -22.05
N GLU A 14 -2.81 -10.00 -22.92
CA GLU A 14 -3.65 -10.65 -23.92
C GLU A 14 -4.74 -11.55 -23.29
N PHE A 15 -4.51 -12.06 -22.08
CA PHE A 15 -5.43 -12.96 -21.39
C PHE A 15 -6.36 -12.27 -20.40
N GLN A 16 -6.16 -10.99 -20.10
CA GLN A 16 -6.90 -10.26 -19.06
C GLN A 16 -8.42 -10.34 -19.25
N MET A 17 -8.89 -10.13 -20.49
CA MET A 17 -10.32 -10.18 -20.81
C MET A 17 -10.90 -11.59 -20.70
N HIS A 18 -10.13 -12.60 -21.10
CA HIS A 18 -10.56 -14.00 -20.99
C HIS A 18 -10.73 -14.41 -19.52
N VAL A 19 -9.76 -14.05 -18.67
CA VAL A 19 -9.81 -14.31 -17.23
C VAL A 19 -11.01 -13.62 -16.59
N LEU A 20 -11.24 -12.34 -16.92
CA LEU A 20 -12.37 -11.58 -16.40
C LEU A 20 -13.71 -12.27 -16.71
N GLU A 21 -13.93 -12.67 -17.97
CA GLU A 21 -15.19 -13.31 -18.37
C GLU A 21 -15.40 -14.65 -17.66
N ARG A 22 -14.35 -15.46 -17.54
CA ARG A 22 -14.41 -16.74 -16.82
C ARG A 22 -14.73 -16.56 -15.35
N LEU A 23 -14.15 -15.57 -14.69
CA LEU A 23 -14.44 -15.23 -13.30
C LEU A 23 -15.88 -14.72 -13.14
N ARG A 24 -16.35 -13.88 -14.07
CA ARG A 24 -17.73 -13.38 -14.05
C ARG A 24 -18.74 -14.51 -14.19
N ALA A 25 -18.51 -15.42 -15.13
CA ALA A 25 -19.37 -16.57 -15.35
C ALA A 25 -19.44 -17.47 -14.10
N ALA A 26 -18.29 -17.80 -13.49
CA ALA A 26 -18.23 -18.61 -12.28
C ALA A 26 -18.80 -17.88 -11.04
N GLY A 27 -18.63 -16.57 -10.95
CA GLY A 27 -19.06 -15.75 -9.82
C GLY A 27 -20.56 -15.40 -9.80
N ARG A 28 -21.29 -15.62 -10.90
CA ARG A 28 -22.73 -15.30 -11.00
C ARG A 28 -23.57 -15.98 -9.91
N THR A 29 -23.25 -17.21 -9.55
CA THR A 29 -23.95 -17.96 -8.48
C THR A 29 -23.64 -17.43 -7.09
N HIS A 30 -22.55 -16.68 -6.92
CA HIS A 30 -22.08 -16.12 -5.65
C HIS A 30 -22.37 -14.63 -5.51
N GLY A 31 -23.14 -14.03 -6.43
CA GLY A 31 -23.45 -12.59 -6.40
C GLY A 31 -22.25 -11.69 -6.72
N LEU A 32 -21.26 -12.20 -7.46
CA LEU A 32 -20.07 -11.44 -7.82
C LEU A 32 -20.43 -10.18 -8.63
N SER A 33 -19.98 -9.04 -8.14
CA SER A 33 -20.15 -7.74 -8.79
C SER A 33 -18.81 -7.05 -8.98
N LEU A 34 -18.70 -6.26 -10.06
CA LEU A 34 -17.50 -5.47 -10.32
C LEU A 34 -17.49 -4.25 -9.41
N CYS A 35 -16.38 -4.03 -8.72
CA CYS A 35 -16.17 -2.83 -7.91
C CYS A 35 -15.27 -1.85 -8.66
N GLY A 36 -15.60 -0.55 -8.57
CA GLY A 36 -14.77 0.51 -9.12
C GLY A 36 -13.67 0.95 -8.15
N MET A 37 -12.75 1.77 -8.65
CA MET A 37 -11.62 2.29 -7.86
C MET A 37 -12.06 3.09 -6.62
N ARG A 38 -13.22 3.78 -6.68
CA ARG A 38 -13.76 4.52 -5.53
C ARG A 38 -14.19 3.62 -4.38
N ALA A 39 -14.80 2.47 -4.70
CA ALA A 39 -15.19 1.49 -3.68
C ALA A 39 -13.94 0.87 -3.04
N LEU A 40 -12.91 0.55 -3.85
CA LEU A 40 -11.62 0.09 -3.34
C LEU A 40 -10.96 1.14 -2.41
N ASN A 41 -11.03 2.42 -2.78
CA ASN A 41 -10.50 3.50 -1.96
C ASN A 41 -11.29 3.72 -0.65
N ALA A 42 -12.59 3.45 -0.62
CA ALA A 42 -13.35 3.47 0.64
C ALA A 42 -12.91 2.32 1.57
N LEU A 43 -12.84 1.10 1.03
CA LEU A 43 -12.44 -0.10 1.79
C LEU A 43 -11.03 0.01 2.36
N ARG A 44 -10.07 0.53 1.58
CA ARG A 44 -8.69 0.70 2.07
C ARG A 44 -8.59 1.72 3.20
N LEU A 45 -9.42 2.77 3.19
CA LEU A 45 -9.46 3.79 4.23
C LEU A 45 -10.04 3.23 5.54
N GLU A 46 -11.10 2.41 5.46
CA GLU A 46 -11.68 1.74 6.64
C GLU A 46 -10.68 0.86 7.37
N LYS A 47 -9.73 0.26 6.64
CA LYS A 47 -8.67 -0.60 7.19
C LYS A 47 -7.39 0.17 7.56
N GLY A 48 -7.35 1.48 7.32
CA GLY A 48 -6.18 2.31 7.60
C GLY A 48 -4.99 2.07 6.67
N TYR A 49 -5.20 1.54 5.47
CA TYR A 49 -4.12 1.33 4.50
C TYR A 49 -3.74 2.64 3.83
N GLY A 50 -2.51 3.09 4.04
CA GLY A 50 -1.94 4.25 3.35
C GLY A 50 -1.62 3.95 1.88
N SER A 51 -1.66 5.00 1.06
CA SER A 51 -1.29 4.98 -0.36
C SER A 51 -0.13 5.92 -0.64
N TRP A 52 0.71 5.55 -1.59
CA TRP A 52 1.81 6.39 -2.05
C TRP A 52 1.29 7.62 -2.79
N GLY A 53 1.87 8.79 -2.51
CA GLY A 53 1.48 10.10 -3.03
C GLY A 53 0.40 10.82 -2.21
N ARG A 54 -0.22 10.16 -1.21
CA ARG A 54 -1.20 10.82 -0.32
C ARG A 54 -0.86 10.67 1.14
N GLU A 55 -0.71 9.44 1.63
CA GLU A 55 -0.30 9.19 3.01
C GLU A 55 1.22 8.99 3.13
N PHE A 56 1.85 8.47 2.07
CA PHE A 56 3.31 8.39 1.97
C PHE A 56 3.80 9.36 0.89
N SER A 57 4.75 10.22 1.24
CA SER A 57 5.50 11.04 0.30
C SER A 57 6.99 10.94 0.64
N VAL A 58 7.85 11.34 -0.29
CA VAL A 58 9.28 11.52 -0.03
C VAL A 58 9.56 12.52 1.10
N ASP A 59 8.58 13.39 1.38
CA ASP A 59 8.67 14.44 2.40
C ASP A 59 8.40 13.95 3.82
N TYR A 60 7.78 12.77 3.99
CA TYR A 60 7.35 12.26 5.29
C TYR A 60 8.10 10.97 5.62
N THR A 61 8.59 10.89 6.86
CA THR A 61 9.13 9.62 7.33
C THR A 61 7.99 8.62 7.53
N PRO A 62 8.24 7.31 7.36
CA PRO A 62 7.22 6.28 7.60
C PRO A 62 6.61 6.32 9.02
N ALA A 63 7.37 6.82 10.00
CA ALA A 63 6.90 7.03 11.37
C ALA A 63 5.92 8.21 11.49
N GLU A 64 6.08 9.26 10.68
CA GLU A 64 5.16 10.41 10.63
C GLU A 64 3.90 10.08 9.82
N ALA A 65 4.02 9.24 8.79
CA ALA A 65 2.92 8.86 7.92
C ALA A 65 1.91 7.91 8.59
N VAL A 66 2.35 7.08 9.54
CA VAL A 66 1.48 6.11 10.23
C VAL A 66 1.78 6.10 11.73
N SER A 67 0.92 6.75 12.52
CA SER A 67 0.95 6.68 13.98
C SER A 67 0.65 5.25 14.44
N GLY A 68 1.71 4.46 14.66
CA GLY A 68 1.61 3.06 15.11
C GLY A 68 2.30 2.03 14.22
N ALA A 69 2.85 2.41 13.06
CA ALA A 69 3.75 1.51 12.34
C ALA A 69 5.02 1.35 13.17
N SER A 70 5.21 0.19 13.80
CA SER A 70 6.52 -0.22 14.26
C SER A 70 7.40 -0.40 13.02
N CYS A 71 8.01 0.71 12.57
CA CYS A 71 9.12 0.65 11.64
C CYS A 71 10.21 -0.11 12.38
N GLY A 72 10.31 -1.41 12.09
CA GLY A 72 11.38 -2.26 12.56
C GLY A 72 12.68 -1.74 11.97
N TRP A 73 13.29 -0.75 12.62
CA TRP A 73 14.66 -0.35 12.38
C TRP A 73 15.55 -1.45 12.94
N THR A 74 15.62 -2.60 12.25
CA THR A 74 16.52 -3.69 12.58
C THR A 74 17.51 -3.88 11.43
N ARG A 75 18.77 -4.07 11.83
CA ARG A 75 19.94 -3.34 11.32
C ARG A 75 20.66 -4.01 10.14
N ALA A 76 21.31 -3.13 9.37
CA ALA A 76 22.42 -3.28 8.42
C ALA A 76 22.98 -4.69 8.17
N SER A 77 23.04 -5.06 6.88
CA SER A 77 24.09 -5.93 6.38
C SER A 77 25.44 -5.31 6.76
N SER A 78 26.24 -6.05 7.51
CA SER A 78 27.55 -5.64 8.00
C SER A 78 28.52 -5.35 6.85
N SER A 79 28.59 -4.08 6.47
CA SER A 79 29.83 -3.34 6.22
C SER A 79 29.47 -1.86 6.44
N ASP A 80 29.95 -1.32 7.55
CA ASP A 80 29.83 0.07 8.01
C ASP A 80 28.52 0.45 8.74
N GLY A 81 28.58 0.30 10.06
CA GLY A 81 27.54 0.73 10.98
C GLY A 81 27.56 2.24 11.24
N GLN A 82 26.60 2.94 10.67
CA GLN A 82 26.01 4.17 11.22
C GLN A 82 24.59 4.27 10.64
N PRO A 83 23.51 4.35 11.44
CA PRO A 83 22.23 4.75 10.87
C PRO A 83 22.38 6.15 10.28
N PRO A 84 21.89 6.43 9.05
CA PRO A 84 21.88 7.79 8.54
C PRO A 84 21.13 8.66 9.56
N ASN A 85 21.92 9.52 10.16
CA ASN A 85 21.58 10.53 11.13
C ASN A 85 20.16 11.10 10.96
N ALA A 86 19.46 11.14 12.08
CA ALA A 86 18.38 12.08 12.37
C ALA A 86 18.88 13.55 12.32
N SER A 87 19.47 13.99 11.20
CA SER A 87 20.00 15.35 11.00
C SER A 87 19.14 16.22 10.08
N TRP A 88 18.01 15.71 9.58
CA TRP A 88 17.11 16.49 8.74
C TRP A 88 16.11 17.37 9.52
N GLN A 89 15.98 17.20 10.85
CA GLN A 89 14.97 17.91 11.65
C GLN A 89 15.47 19.12 12.46
N SER A 90 16.72 19.58 12.31
CA SER A 90 17.22 20.73 13.11
C SER A 90 17.71 21.96 12.33
N SER A 91 17.42 22.10 11.02
CA SER A 91 17.81 23.33 10.28
C SER A 91 16.68 24.36 10.10
N ARG A 92 15.52 24.21 10.78
CA ARG A 92 14.44 25.22 10.77
C ARG A 92 14.05 25.67 12.18
N ARG A 93 15.02 26.20 12.93
CA ARG A 93 14.79 27.24 13.97
C ARG A 93 16.05 28.09 14.06
N GLY A 94 15.98 29.27 13.46
CA GLY A 94 17.06 30.24 13.39
C GLY A 94 16.77 31.18 12.23
N ASP A 95 16.21 32.34 12.59
CA ASP A 95 15.86 33.53 11.78
C ASP A 95 14.37 33.68 11.44
#